data_AF-A0A2A5ABK3-F1
#
_entry.id   AF-A0A2A5ABK3-F1
#
_cell.length_a   1.000
_cell.length_b   1.000
_cell.length_c   1.000
_cell.angle_alpha   90.00
_cell.angle_beta   90.00
_cell.angle_gamma   90.00
#
_symmetry.space_group_name_H-M   'P 1'
#
loop_
_entity.id
_entity.type
_entity.pdbx_description
1 polymer ?
#
loop_
_entity_poly.entity_id
_entity_poly.type
_entity_poly.pdbx_seq_one_letter_code
_entity_poly.pdbx_strand_id
1 'polypeptide(L)'
;MAVTGIIAPNLDDGIDRKTLKELKKRFMEVNSGRLARTKSALPLRHQRFLDVLPLLLHVNHPLLPGYNNSSTPAIIGDYKPDRPTLQQAQCLTRSFKYK
;
A
#
# COMPACT_ATOMS: atom_id res chain seq x y z
N MET A 1 29.28 -2.62 -0.21
CA MET A 1 28.13 -1.74 0.08
C MET A 1 28.49 -0.35 -0.41
N ALA A 2 27.82 0.20 -1.41
CA ALA A 2 28.07 1.57 -1.84
C ALA A 2 27.49 2.52 -0.78
N VAL A 3 28.30 3.43 -0.25
CA VAL A 3 27.84 4.48 0.65
C VAL A 3 27.05 5.48 -0.18
N THR A 4 25.72 5.34 -0.19
CA THR A 4 24.85 6.24 -0.93
C THR A 4 24.75 7.56 -0.17
N GLY A 5 25.31 8.64 -0.73
CA GLY A 5 25.36 9.96 -0.10
C GLY A 5 24.00 10.53 0.31
N ILE A 6 24.02 11.51 1.22
CA ILE A 6 22.83 12.22 1.71
C ILE A 6 22.16 12.96 0.54
N ILE A 7 20.83 12.85 0.45
CA ILE A 7 20.01 13.63 -0.49
C ILE A 7 19.33 14.74 0.31
N ALA A 8 19.75 15.98 0.08
CA ALA A 8 19.20 17.19 0.70
C ALA A 8 18.97 18.27 -0.38
N PRO A 9 17.92 18.14 -1.21
CA PRO A 9 17.65 19.11 -2.27
C PRO A 9 17.13 20.42 -1.66
N ASN A 10 17.54 21.55 -2.24
CA ASN A 10 16.87 22.83 -1.98
C ASN A 10 15.47 22.79 -2.59
N LEU A 11 14.44 23.02 -1.80
CA LEU A 11 13.05 22.94 -2.27
C LEU A 11 12.63 24.18 -3.08
N ASP A 12 13.31 25.31 -2.90
CA ASP A 12 13.01 26.57 -3.60
C ASP A 12 13.35 26.49 -5.10
N ASP A 13 14.42 25.78 -5.45
CA ASP A 13 14.89 25.60 -6.83
C ASP A 13 14.20 24.43 -7.56
N GLY A 14 13.35 23.68 -6.84
CA GLY A 14 12.75 22.44 -7.31
C GLY A 14 13.70 21.23 -7.27
N ILE A 15 13.15 20.04 -7.51
CA ILE A 15 13.89 18.78 -7.42
C ILE A 15 14.13 18.21 -8.82
N ASP A 16 15.39 17.94 -9.15
CA ASP A 16 15.70 17.31 -10.43
C ASP A 16 15.13 15.89 -10.53
N ARG A 17 14.82 15.45 -11.75
CA ARG A 17 14.15 14.16 -11.99
C ARG A 17 14.98 12.95 -11.54
N LYS A 18 16.31 13.03 -11.56
CA LYS A 18 17.18 11.92 -11.13
C LYS A 18 17.16 11.80 -9.61
N THR A 19 17.30 12.91 -8.90
CA THR A 19 17.20 12.99 -7.44
C THR A 19 15.82 12.55 -6.96
N LEU A 20 14.74 12.97 -7.64
CA LEU A 20 13.39 12.53 -7.30
C LEU A 20 13.20 11.01 -7.48
N LYS A 21 13.74 10.43 -8.56
CA LYS A 21 13.70 8.97 -8.79
C LYS A 21 14.45 8.21 -7.70
N GLU A 22 15.64 8.68 -7.33
CA GLU A 22 16.45 8.06 -6.28
C GLU A 22 15.78 8.20 -4.91
N LEU A 23 15.22 9.38 -4.59
CA LEU A 23 14.46 9.59 -3.36
C LEU A 23 13.24 8.66 -3.28
N LYS A 24 12.46 8.54 -4.37
CA LYS A 24 11.33 7.59 -4.46
C LYS A 24 11.83 6.17 -4.23
N LYS A 25 12.94 5.75 -4.85
CA LYS A 25 13.51 4.42 -4.68
C LYS A 25 13.87 4.14 -3.22
N ARG A 26 14.67 5.01 -2.58
CA ARG A 26 15.07 4.83 -1.17
C ARG A 26 13.88 4.84 -0.22
N PHE A 27 12.90 5.71 -0.46
CA PHE A 27 11.67 5.76 0.32
C PHE A 27 10.89 4.45 0.21
N MET A 28 10.74 3.90 -1.00
CA MET A 28 10.05 2.63 -1.21
C MET A 28 10.81 1.45 -0.59
N GLU A 29 12.15 1.42 -0.64
CA GLU A 29 12.97 0.40 0.01
C GLU A 29 12.82 0.40 1.53
N VAL A 30 12.77 1.58 2.17
CA VAL A 30 12.53 1.68 3.61
C VAL A 30 11.12 1.18 3.96
N ASN A 31 10.11 1.58 3.19
CA ASN A 31 8.72 1.19 3.45
C ASN A 31 8.47 -0.30 3.20
N SER A 32 9.09 -0.89 2.18
CA SER A 32 9.00 -2.33 1.94
C SER A 32 9.64 -3.11 3.10
N GLY A 33 10.79 -2.67 3.60
CA GLY A 33 11.44 -3.25 4.78
C GLY A 33 10.59 -3.10 6.05
N ARG A 34 9.93 -1.96 6.25
CA ARG A 34 9.00 -1.76 7.37
C ARG A 34 7.81 -2.70 7.27
N LEU A 35 7.18 -2.81 6.10
CA LEU A 35 6.05 -3.71 5.87
C LEU A 35 6.42 -5.18 6.12
N ALA A 36 7.57 -5.62 5.61
CA ALA A 36 8.06 -6.98 5.81
C ALA A 36 8.28 -7.31 7.30
N ARG A 37 8.90 -6.40 8.06
CA ARG A 37 9.09 -6.56 9.50
C ARG A 37 7.77 -6.59 10.27
N THR A 38 6.84 -5.71 9.93
CA THR A 38 5.50 -5.71 10.52
C THR A 38 4.80 -7.03 10.26
N LYS A 39 4.84 -7.54 9.03
CA LYS A 39 4.26 -8.85 8.70
C LYS A 39 4.90 -9.98 9.49
N SER A 40 6.24 -10.04 9.57
CA SER A 40 6.94 -11.11 10.30
C SER A 40 6.67 -11.09 11.80
N ALA A 41 6.40 -9.92 12.38
CA ALA A 41 6.11 -9.77 13.81
C ALA A 41 4.64 -10.05 14.17
N LEU A 42 3.73 -10.09 13.18
CA LEU A 42 2.30 -10.26 13.41
C LEU A 42 1.91 -11.75 13.43
N PRO A 43 0.96 -12.15 14.30
CA PRO A 43 0.30 -13.45 14.19
C PRO A 43 -0.40 -13.61 12.83
N LEU A 44 -0.50 -14.84 12.32
CA LEU A 44 -1.07 -15.15 10.99
C LEU A 44 -2.43 -14.50 10.74
N ARG A 45 -3.30 -14.46 11.77
CA ARG A 45 -4.62 -13.82 11.69
C ARG A 45 -4.54 -12.31 11.39
N HIS A 46 -3.57 -11.60 11.95
CA HIS A 46 -3.40 -10.16 11.75
C HIS A 46 -2.64 -9.87 10.44
N GLN A 47 -1.77 -10.77 10.00
CA GLN A 47 -1.15 -10.68 8.67
C GLN A 47 -2.23 -10.68 7.57
N ARG A 48 -3.20 -11.59 7.65
CA ARG A 48 -4.32 -11.66 6.69
C ARG A 48 -5.13 -10.37 6.63
N PHE A 49 -5.38 -9.74 7.78
CA PHE A 49 -6.03 -8.43 7.81
C PHE A 49 -5.17 -7.36 7.12
N LEU A 50 -3.87 -7.32 7.43
CA LEU A 50 -2.94 -6.36 6.85
C LEU A 50 -2.82 -6.53 5.32
N ASP A 51 -2.93 -7.75 4.80
CA ASP A 51 -2.91 -8.03 3.36
C ASP A 51 -4.18 -7.52 2.65
N VAL A 52 -5.34 -7.60 3.30
CA VAL A 52 -6.63 -7.15 2.73
C VAL A 52 -6.85 -5.65 2.88
N LEU A 53 -6.25 -5.01 3.89
CA LEU A 53 -6.46 -3.58 4.20
C LEU A 53 -6.29 -2.65 2.98
N PRO A 54 -5.24 -2.76 2.14
CA PRO A 54 -5.10 -1.93 0.95
C PRO A 54 -6.26 -2.09 -0.03
N LEU A 55 -6.82 -3.29 -0.19
CA LEU A 55 -7.99 -3.51 -1.04
C LEU A 55 -9.23 -2.80 -0.48
N LEU A 56 -9.46 -2.83 0.83
CA LEU A 56 -10.61 -2.17 1.46
C LEU A 56 -10.60 -0.67 1.17
N LEU A 57 -9.44 -0.03 1.33
CA LEU A 57 -9.23 1.38 1.03
C LEU A 57 -9.32 1.68 -0.47
N HIS A 58 -8.80 0.78 -1.31
CA HIS A 58 -8.79 0.97 -2.77
C HIS A 58 -10.19 0.89 -3.37
N VAL A 59 -11.07 0.01 -2.89
CA VAL A 59 -12.39 -0.21 -3.48
C VAL A 59 -13.48 0.60 -2.79
N ASN A 60 -13.43 0.75 -1.45
CA ASN A 60 -14.49 1.39 -0.67
C ASN A 60 -15.90 0.89 -1.07
N HIS A 61 -16.16 -0.41 -0.88
CA HIS A 61 -17.38 -1.06 -1.36
C HIS A 61 -18.42 -1.28 -0.24
N PRO A 62 -19.73 -1.07 -0.45
CA PRO A 62 -20.77 -1.25 0.58
C PRO A 62 -20.79 -2.61 1.28
N LEU A 63 -20.30 -3.65 0.60
CA LEU A 63 -20.22 -5.02 1.12
C LEU A 63 -18.94 -5.31 1.91
N LEU A 64 -18.01 -4.36 1.98
CA LEU A 64 -16.72 -4.53 2.64
C LEU A 64 -16.63 -3.63 3.88
N PRO A 65 -15.91 -4.08 4.93
CA PRO A 65 -15.69 -3.26 6.11
C PRO A 65 -14.91 -2.00 5.76
N GLY A 66 -15.19 -0.92 6.51
CA GLY A 66 -14.58 0.39 6.26
C GLY A 66 -15.26 1.21 5.17
N TYR A 67 -16.37 0.71 4.58
CA TYR A 67 -17.21 1.53 3.71
C TYR A 67 -17.85 2.69 4.47
N ASN A 68 -17.71 3.90 3.92
CA ASN A 68 -18.37 5.09 4.44
C ASN A 68 -19.52 5.51 3.51
N ASN A 69 -19.19 5.98 2.31
CA ASN A 69 -20.17 6.32 1.25
C ASN A 69 -19.50 6.27 -0.14
N SER A 70 -20.30 6.36 -1.20
CA SER A 70 -19.82 6.29 -2.59
C SER A 70 -18.99 7.51 -3.03
N SER A 71 -19.08 8.63 -2.32
CA SER A 71 -18.28 9.83 -2.58
C SER A 71 -16.95 9.85 -1.82
N THR A 72 -16.70 8.86 -0.95
CA THR A 72 -15.45 8.76 -0.21
C THR A 72 -14.31 8.48 -1.19
N PRO A 73 -13.23 9.28 -1.17
CA PRO A 73 -12.07 9.03 -2.01
C PRO A 73 -11.54 7.63 -1.78
N ALA A 74 -11.46 6.87 -2.86
CA ALA A 74 -10.89 5.54 -2.92
C ALA A 74 -9.80 5.52 -3.97
N ILE A 75 -9.20 4.35 -4.21
CA ILE A 75 -8.05 4.14 -5.09
C ILE A 75 -6.72 4.51 -4.40
N ILE A 76 -5.81 3.54 -4.47
CA ILE A 76 -4.40 3.70 -4.10
C ILE A 76 -3.61 3.67 -5.41
N GLY A 77 -2.81 4.70 -5.66
CA GLY A 77 -1.95 4.78 -6.85
C GLY A 77 -0.99 3.58 -6.93
N ASP A 78 -0.78 3.07 -8.14
CA ASP A 78 0.06 1.90 -8.44
C ASP A 78 -0.34 0.59 -7.72
N TYR A 79 -1.47 0.55 -7.02
CA TYR A 79 -1.95 -0.65 -6.34
C TYR A 79 -2.77 -1.54 -7.28
N LYS A 80 -2.44 -2.83 -7.31
CA LYS A 80 -3.23 -3.87 -7.95
C LYS A 80 -3.36 -5.05 -6.98
N PRO A 81 -4.58 -5.47 -6.61
CA PRO A 81 -4.73 -6.62 -5.74
C PRO A 81 -4.33 -7.90 -6.46
N ASP A 82 -3.69 -8.80 -5.73
CA ASP A 82 -3.38 -10.13 -6.22
C ASP A 82 -4.53 -11.12 -5.93
N ARG A 83 -4.45 -12.32 -6.54
CA ARG A 83 -5.49 -13.35 -6.36
C ARG A 83 -5.70 -13.75 -4.89
N PRO A 84 -4.65 -13.97 -4.07
CA PRO A 84 -4.82 -14.25 -2.64
C PRO A 84 -5.59 -13.17 -1.90
N THR A 85 -5.29 -11.88 -2.15
CA THR A 85 -6.00 -10.77 -1.51
C THR A 85 -7.48 -10.76 -1.87
N LEU A 86 -7.81 -11.00 -3.14
CA LEU A 86 -9.20 -11.09 -3.59
C LEU A 86 -9.96 -12.27 -2.95
N GLN A 87 -9.30 -13.42 -2.78
CA GLN A 87 -9.88 -14.56 -2.08
C GLN A 87 -10.14 -14.26 -0.60
N GLN A 88 -9.19 -13.60 0.08
CA GLN A 88 -9.39 -13.18 1.47
C GLN A 88 -10.52 -12.17 1.61
N ALA A 89 -10.70 -11.27 0.64
CA ALA A 89 -11.83 -10.34 0.63
C ALA A 89 -13.18 -11.07 0.45
N GLN A 90 -13.22 -12.13 -0.36
CA GLN A 90 -14.43 -12.97 -0.50
C GLN A 90 -14.75 -13.78 0.76
N CYS A 91 -13.74 -14.08 1.60
CA CYS A 91 -13.99 -14.65 2.93
C CYS A 91 -14.73 -13.69 3.87
N LEU A 92 -14.54 -12.38 3.70
CA LEU A 92 -15.29 -11.36 4.45
C LEU A 92 -16.73 -11.29 3.97
N THR A 93 -16.93 -11.21 2.65
CA THR A 93 -18.27 -11.21 2.03
C THR A 93 -18.28 -11.97 0.71
N ARG A 94 -18.96 -13.13 0.68
CA ARG A 94 -19.00 -14.04 -0.49
C ARG A 94 -19.49 -13.40 -1.79
N SER A 95 -20.39 -12.42 -1.68
CA SER A 95 -20.98 -11.73 -2.83
C SER A 95 -20.08 -10.63 -3.41
N PHE A 96 -18.94 -10.34 -2.77
CA PHE A 96 -18.02 -9.33 -3.28
C PHE A 96 -17.35 -9.78 -4.59
N LYS A 97 -17.42 -8.92 -5.62
CA LYS A 97 -16.73 -9.10 -6.89
C LYS A 97 -15.87 -7.87 -7.16
N TYR A 98 -14.58 -8.10 -7.37
CA TYR A 98 -13.65 -7.06 -7.80
C TYR A 98 -13.92 -6.72 -9.27
N LYS A 99 -13.94 -5.43 -9.59
CA LYS A 99 -14.18 -4.90 -10.94
C LYS A 99 -12.86 -4.45 -11.56
#